data_AF-A0A8T4FLS0-F1
#
_entry.id   AF-A0A8T4FLS0-F1
#
_cell.length_a   1.000
_cell.length_b   1.000
_cell.length_c   1.000
_cell.angle_alpha   90.00
_cell.angle_beta   90.00
_cell.angle_gamma   90.00
#
_symmetry.space_group_name_H-M   'P 1'
#
loop_
_entity.id
_entity.type
_entity.pdbx_description
1 polymer ?
#
loop_
_entity_poly.entity_id
_entity_poly.type
_entity_poly.pdbx_seq_one_letter_code
_entity_poly.pdbx_strand_id
1 'polypeptide(L)'
;MVPRKGWENVRIGVMEEVQMAKFTQHPELAEKLVATSDAELTYNNECGDTYWGVFNGEGENNLGKVLMRVRARLAEGQAAA
;
A
#
# COMPACT_ATOMS: atom_id res chain seq x y z
N MET A 1 21.89 -2.16 13.12
CA MET A 1 21.22 -0.84 13.06
C MET A 1 20.08 -0.85 14.05
N VAL A 2 19.89 0.22 14.83
CA VAL A 2 18.74 0.37 15.71
C VAL A 2 17.70 1.21 14.96
N PRO A 3 16.44 0.74 14.84
CA PRO A 3 15.38 1.53 14.22
C PRO A 3 15.21 2.88 14.93
N ARG A 4 14.82 3.92 14.19
CA ARG A 4 14.45 5.21 14.78
C ARG A 4 13.42 4.97 15.88
N LYS A 5 13.62 5.58 17.05
CA LYS A 5 12.63 5.52 18.15
C LYS A 5 11.25 5.96 17.64
N GLY A 6 10.24 5.11 17.83
CA GLY A 6 8.88 5.36 17.36
C GLY A 6 8.62 5.00 15.90
N TRP A 7 9.56 4.36 15.20
CA TRP A 7 9.37 3.91 13.81
C TRP A 7 8.10 3.07 13.62
N GLU A 8 7.85 2.14 14.53
CA GLU A 8 6.68 1.26 14.48
C GLU A 8 5.34 2.01 14.47
N ASN A 9 5.30 3.21 15.05
CA ASN A 9 4.10 4.05 15.12
C ASN A 9 3.87 4.87 13.83
N VAL A 10 4.92 5.10 13.05
CA VAL A 10 4.88 5.98 11.86
C VAL A 10 5.01 5.21 10.54
N ARG A 11 5.51 3.97 10.57
CA ARG A 11 5.84 3.18 9.36
C ARG A 11 4.67 3.05 8.38
N ILE A 12 3.44 2.92 8.86
CA ILE A 12 2.24 2.85 8.01
C ILE A 12 2.01 4.18 7.28
N GLY A 13 2.06 5.30 8.01
CA GLY A 13 1.86 6.63 7.43
C GLY A 13 2.93 6.95 6.39
N VAL A 14 4.19 6.67 6.72
CA VAL A 14 5.32 6.84 5.78
C VAL A 14 5.14 5.97 4.53
N MET A 15 4.73 4.70 4.68
CA MET A 15 4.47 3.82 3.54
C MET A 15 3.35 4.37 2.65
N GLU A 16 2.28 4.90 3.25
CA GLU A 16 1.18 5.50 2.52
C GLU A 16 1.62 6.75 1.73
N GLU A 17 2.41 7.62 2.33
CA GLU A 17 3.00 8.79 1.67
C GLU A 17 3.88 8.38 0.48
N VAL A 18 4.75 7.38 0.66
CA VAL A 18 5.63 6.88 -0.40
C VAL A 18 4.82 6.26 -1.54
N GLN A 19 3.82 5.45 -1.22
CA GLN A 19 2.97 4.83 -2.24
C GLN A 19 2.14 5.88 -2.98
N MET A 20 1.59 6.88 -2.29
CA MET A 20 0.89 8.00 -2.92
C MET A 20 1.82 8.75 -3.90
N ALA A 21 3.06 9.06 -3.47
CA ALA A 21 4.05 9.72 -4.31
C ALA A 21 4.37 8.88 -5.56
N LYS A 22 4.58 7.57 -5.40
CA LYS A 22 4.82 6.62 -6.49
C LYS A 22 3.70 6.67 -7.54
N PHE A 23 2.44 6.54 -7.13
CA PHE A 23 1.34 6.49 -8.10
C PHE A 23 1.02 7.87 -8.70
N THR A 24 1.26 8.95 -7.97
CA THR A 24 1.09 10.31 -8.52
C THR A 24 2.17 10.64 -9.57
N GLN A 25 3.39 10.13 -9.40
CA GLN A 25 4.49 10.33 -10.35
C GLN A 25 4.38 9.43 -11.60
N HIS A 26 3.61 8.35 -11.51
CA HIS A 26 3.50 7.33 -12.56
C HIS A 26 2.01 7.06 -12.89
N PRO A 27 1.38 7.89 -13.76
CA PRO A 27 -0.04 7.78 -14.10
C PRO A 27 -0.45 6.38 -14.59
N GLU A 28 0.41 5.71 -15.36
CA GLU A 28 0.17 4.36 -15.86
C GLU A 28 0.07 3.31 -14.75
N LEU A 29 0.78 3.52 -13.63
CA LEU A 29 0.67 2.67 -12.46
C LEU A 29 -0.58 2.99 -11.65
N ALA A 30 -0.96 4.28 -11.58
CA ALA A 30 -2.18 4.71 -10.92
C ALA A 30 -3.42 4.13 -11.60
N GLU A 31 -3.47 4.18 -12.94
CA GLU A 31 -4.54 3.58 -13.73
C GLU A 31 -4.65 2.08 -13.46
N LYS A 32 -3.52 1.35 -13.44
CA LYS A 32 -3.51 -0.08 -13.11
C LYS A 32 -4.02 -0.36 -11.69
N LEU A 33 -3.66 0.49 -10.73
CA LEU A 33 -4.12 0.35 -9.35
C LEU A 33 -5.63 0.61 -9.25
N VAL A 34 -6.13 1.66 -9.87
CA VAL A 34 -7.57 1.99 -9.89
C VAL A 34 -8.37 0.93 -10.65
N ALA A 35 -7.83 0.37 -11.73
CA ALA A 35 -8.44 -0.70 -12.50
C ALA A 35 -8.65 -2.00 -11.70
N THR A 36 -8.00 -2.15 -10.53
CA THR A 36 -8.31 -3.27 -9.61
C THR A 36 -9.70 -3.16 -8.98
N SER A 37 -10.37 -2.00 -9.09
CA SER A 37 -11.72 -1.77 -8.60
C SER A 37 -11.87 -2.21 -7.14
N ASP A 38 -12.91 -2.96 -6.80
CA ASP A 38 -13.18 -3.45 -5.45
C ASP A 38 -12.39 -4.71 -5.07
N ALA A 39 -11.48 -5.19 -5.91
CA ALA A 39 -10.67 -6.36 -5.59
C ALA A 39 -9.81 -6.13 -4.35
N GLU A 40 -9.72 -7.15 -3.50
CA GLU A 40 -8.80 -7.17 -2.37
C GLU A 40 -7.36 -7.36 -2.88
N LEU A 41 -6.44 -6.52 -2.39
CA LEU A 41 -5.03 -6.60 -2.74
C LEU A 41 -4.24 -7.25 -1.60
N THR A 42 -3.58 -8.36 -1.90
CA THR A 42 -2.77 -9.11 -0.94
C THR A 42 -1.33 -9.21 -1.40
N TYR A 43 -0.40 -8.77 -0.55
CA TYR A 43 1.03 -8.97 -0.77
C TYR A 43 1.47 -10.34 -0.22
N ASN A 44 1.41 -11.37 -1.06
CA ASN A 44 2.01 -12.66 -0.72
C ASN A 44 3.53 -12.59 -0.89
N ASN A 45 4.26 -13.08 0.10
CA ASN A 45 5.72 -13.14 0.08
C ASN A 45 6.23 -14.53 0.48
N GLU A 46 7.50 -14.79 0.17
CA GLU A 46 8.21 -16.03 0.50
C GLU A 46 9.27 -15.82 1.60
N CYS A 47 9.45 -14.59 2.07
CA CYS A 47 10.52 -14.21 3.00
C CYS A 47 10.10 -14.24 4.48
N GLY A 48 8.87 -14.64 4.78
CA GLY A 48 8.35 -14.69 6.15
C GLY A 48 7.87 -13.34 6.69
N ASP A 49 7.67 -12.33 5.83
CA ASP A 49 7.16 -11.03 6.26
C ASP A 49 5.64 -11.12 6.49
N THR A 50 5.26 -11.29 7.74
CA THR A 50 3.87 -11.32 8.18
C THR A 50 3.32 -9.94 8.54
N TYR A 51 4.14 -8.87 8.49
CA TYR A 51 3.67 -7.53 8.81
C TYR A 51 3.18 -6.79 7.56
N TRP A 52 4.02 -6.66 6.54
CA TRP A 52 3.62 -5.99 5.29
C TRP A 52 2.80 -6.91 4.39
N GLY A 53 3.08 -8.20 4.46
CA GLY A 53 2.48 -9.20 3.59
C GLY A 53 1.85 -10.36 4.33
N VAL A 54 1.67 -11.43 3.56
CA VAL A 54 1.16 -12.73 3.99
C VAL A 54 2.18 -13.79 3.59
N PHE A 55 2.55 -14.63 4.54
CA PHE A 55 3.43 -15.77 4.35
C PHE A 55 2.69 -17.03 4.79
N ASN A 56 2.58 -18.03 3.90
CA ASN A 56 1.85 -19.27 4.15
C ASN A 56 0.41 -19.10 4.66
N GLY A 57 -0.29 -18.06 4.19
CA GLY A 57 -1.66 -17.75 4.58
C GLY A 57 -1.80 -16.95 5.88
N GLU A 58 -0.68 -16.64 6.56
CA GLU A 58 -0.66 -15.82 7.77
C GLU A 58 0.02 -14.47 7.54
N GLY A 59 -0.58 -13.40 8.06
CA GLY A 59 0.01 -12.06 8.03
C GLY A 59 -1.01 -10.93 8.02
N GLU A 60 -0.55 -9.73 8.32
CA GLU A 60 -1.38 -8.54 8.47
C GLU A 60 -1.70 -7.86 7.14
N ASN A 61 -0.95 -8.15 6.07
CA ASN A 61 -1.13 -7.56 4.74
C ASN A 61 -1.20 -6.01 4.77
N ASN A 62 -0.37 -5.36 5.59
CA ASN A 62 -0.43 -3.90 5.74
C ASN A 62 -0.11 -3.16 4.43
N LEU A 63 0.74 -3.72 3.55
CA LEU A 63 1.01 -3.11 2.25
C LEU A 63 -0.23 -3.15 1.35
N GLY A 64 -0.93 -4.29 1.30
CA GLY A 64 -2.19 -4.41 0.57
C GLY A 64 -3.24 -3.40 1.05
N LYS A 65 -3.39 -3.27 2.37
CA LYS A 65 -4.26 -2.26 3.00
C LYS A 65 -3.88 -0.83 2.62
N VAL A 66 -2.59 -0.50 2.64
CA VAL A 66 -2.09 0.82 2.20
C VAL A 66 -2.42 1.07 0.72
N LEU A 67 -2.18 0.10 -0.16
CA LEU A 67 -2.49 0.22 -1.58
C LEU A 67 -3.98 0.47 -1.82
N MET A 68 -4.86 -0.21 -1.08
CA MET A 68 -6.31 0.02 -1.18
C MET A 68 -6.73 1.41 -0.70
N ARG A 69 -6.08 1.97 0.34
CA ARG A 69 -6.30 3.37 0.75
C ARG A 69 -5.82 4.37 -0.30
N VAL A 70 -4.65 4.12 -0.89
CA VAL A 70 -4.11 4.96 -1.97
C VAL A 70 -5.02 4.91 -3.20
N ARG A 71 -5.51 3.73 -3.57
CA ARG A 71 -6.50 3.53 -4.65
C ARG A 71 -7.74 4.40 -4.45
N ALA A 72 -8.34 4.35 -3.25
CA ALA A 72 -9.53 5.15 -2.94
C ALA A 72 -9.28 6.65 -3.14
N ARG A 73 -8.16 7.16 -2.62
CA ARG A 73 -7.80 8.59 -2.78
C ARG A 73 -7.54 8.99 -4.23
N LEU A 74 -6.90 8.13 -5.02
CA LEU A 74 -6.66 8.40 -6.44
C LEU A 74 -7.97 8.41 -7.23
N ALA A 75 -8.87 7.47 -6.95
CA ALA A 75 -10.18 7.41 -7.59
C ALA A 75 -11.05 8.64 -7.25
N GLU A 76 -11.04 9.10 -6.00
CA GLU A 76 -11.70 10.36 -5.59
C GLU A 76 -11.14 11.57 -6.33
N GLY A 77 -9.80 11.66 -6.45
CA GLY A 77 -9.14 12.76 -7.19
C GLY A 77 -9.42 12.74 -8.69
N GLN A 78 -9.63 11.56 -9.28
CA GLN A 78 -10.01 11.40 -10.69
C GLN A 78 -11.49 11.70 -10.96
N ALA A 79 -12.38 11.48 -9.98
CA ALA A 79 -13.80 11.80 -10.12
C ALA A 79 -14.10 13.31 -10.03
N ALA A 80 -13.18 14.09 -9.48
CA ALA A 80 -13.29 15.54 -9.33
C ALA A 80 -12.65 16.35 -10.48
N ALA A 81 -12.11 15.68 -11.50
CA ALA A 81 -11.46 16.26 -12.68
C ALA A 81 -12.30 16.05 -13.95
#